data_AF-A0A2S4YHZ6-F1
#
_entry.id   AF-A0A2S4YHZ6-F1
#
_cell.length_a   1.000
_cell.length_b   1.000
_cell.length_c   1.000
_cell.angle_alpha   90.00
_cell.angle_beta   90.00
_cell.angle_gamma   90.00
#
_symmetry.space_group_name_H-M   'P 1'
#
loop_
_entity.id
_entity.type
_entity.pdbx_description
1 polymer ?
#
loop_
_entity_poly.entity_id
_entity_poly.type
_entity_poly.pdbx_seq_one_letter_code
_entity_poly.pdbx_strand_id
1 'polypeptide(L)'
;MPYHIVTVTGSHRTGFGLQVEPAVPIKALAARVADTDVPVRGDTLLLLFPEGRRGRAILADFAVEAWRDGDTYYCRSSPDDPEFTLVIGTERGPEDLPPGTEIWLDDAAPTGGVRSGGWRRIIAQFEDLPWVRVDPGAAPETMPSHSSSVEPSRDTRFPE
;
A
#
# COMPACT_ATOMS: atom_id res chain seq x y z
N MET A 1 11.29 -21.75 2.76
CA MET A 1 10.06 -22.48 3.13
C MET A 1 8.94 -21.51 2.88
N PRO A 2 7.90 -21.85 2.10
CA PRO A 2 6.90 -20.87 1.70
C PRO A 2 6.29 -20.34 2.97
N TYR A 3 6.19 -19.02 3.09
CA TYR A 3 5.72 -18.40 4.32
C TYR A 3 4.38 -17.72 4.09
N HIS A 4 3.57 -17.77 5.14
CA HIS A 4 2.24 -17.22 5.15
C HIS A 4 2.30 -15.70 5.26
N ILE A 5 1.69 -15.03 4.29
CA ILE A 5 1.57 -13.57 4.25
C ILE A 5 0.29 -13.16 4.97
N VAL A 6 -0.86 -13.65 4.51
CA VAL A 6 -2.18 -13.23 4.98
C VAL A 6 -3.25 -14.28 4.72
N THR A 7 -4.27 -14.31 5.57
CA THR A 7 -5.52 -15.05 5.32
C THR A 7 -6.60 -14.05 4.96
N VAL A 8 -7.21 -14.23 3.79
CA VAL A 8 -8.19 -13.32 3.20
C VAL A 8 -9.43 -13.27 4.09
N THR A 9 -9.85 -12.08 4.51
CA THR A 9 -11.18 -11.84 5.11
C THR A 9 -12.12 -11.14 4.13
N GLY A 10 -11.56 -10.44 3.15
CA GLY A 10 -12.28 -9.74 2.09
C GLY A 10 -11.35 -9.38 0.94
N SER A 11 -11.93 -8.95 -0.16
CA SER A 11 -11.17 -8.36 -1.25
C SER A 11 -12.05 -7.43 -2.07
N HIS A 12 -11.43 -6.47 -2.73
CA HIS A 12 -12.13 -5.54 -3.60
C HIS A 12 -11.27 -5.18 -4.81
N ARG A 13 -11.92 -4.85 -5.92
CA ARG A 13 -11.23 -4.55 -7.17
C ARG A 13 -10.74 -3.10 -7.17
N THR A 14 -9.50 -2.92 -7.59
CA THR A 14 -8.86 -1.62 -7.80
C THR A 14 -8.39 -1.51 -9.26
N GLY A 15 -7.89 -0.33 -9.65
CA GLY A 15 -7.29 -0.15 -10.98
C GLY A 15 -6.03 -0.99 -11.22
N PHE A 16 -5.44 -1.58 -10.17
CA PHE A 16 -4.19 -2.34 -10.22
C PHE A 16 -4.39 -3.86 -10.08
N GLY A 17 -5.61 -4.31 -9.79
CA GLY A 17 -5.92 -5.72 -9.60
C GLY A 17 -6.92 -5.94 -8.47
N LEU A 18 -6.77 -7.06 -7.77
CA LEU A 18 -7.60 -7.40 -6.62
C LEU A 18 -6.83 -7.10 -5.33
N GLN A 19 -7.27 -6.07 -4.60
CA GLN A 19 -6.69 -5.74 -3.30
C GLN A 19 -7.28 -6.65 -2.23
N VAL A 20 -6.40 -7.22 -1.41
CA VAL A 20 -6.71 -8.20 -0.37
C VAL A 20 -6.85 -7.52 0.98
N GLU A 21 -7.82 -7.97 1.75
CA GLU A 21 -8.00 -7.64 3.16
C GLU A 21 -7.79 -8.88 4.03
N PRO A 22 -7.23 -8.73 5.25
CA PRO A 22 -6.75 -7.48 5.83
C PRO A 22 -5.40 -7.02 5.23
N ALA A 23 -5.02 -5.78 5.54
CA ALA A 23 -3.65 -5.34 5.34
C ALA A 23 -2.68 -6.13 6.25
N VAL A 24 -1.40 -6.15 5.90
CA VAL A 24 -0.38 -7.00 6.52
C VAL A 24 0.50 -6.15 7.45
N PRO A 25 0.51 -6.42 8.77
CA PRO A 25 1.42 -5.74 9.69
C PRO A 25 2.88 -6.14 9.40
N ILE A 26 3.68 -5.21 8.90
CA ILE A 26 4.99 -5.54 8.33
C ILE A 26 5.99 -5.97 9.40
N LYS A 27 5.97 -5.35 10.58
CA LYS A 27 6.87 -5.75 11.68
C LYS A 27 6.61 -7.19 12.10
N ALA A 28 5.34 -7.60 12.15
CA ALA A 28 4.95 -8.97 12.48
C ALA A 28 5.30 -9.98 11.36
N LEU A 29 5.22 -9.60 10.08
CA LEU A 29 5.68 -10.43 8.98
C LEU A 29 7.20 -10.60 9.00
N ALA A 30 7.94 -9.49 9.06
CA ALA A 30 9.40 -9.44 9.05
C ALA A 30 10.04 -10.24 10.21
N ALA A 31 9.41 -10.26 11.39
CA ALA A 31 9.89 -11.03 12.53
C ALA A 31 9.86 -12.56 12.32
N ARG A 32 9.12 -13.06 11.32
CA ARG A 32 8.89 -14.50 11.07
C ARG A 32 9.65 -15.04 9.87
N VAL A 33 10.26 -14.18 9.06
CA VAL A 33 10.89 -14.54 7.77
C VAL A 33 12.34 -14.06 7.72
N ALA A 34 13.13 -14.52 6.74
CA ALA A 34 14.47 -13.99 6.58
C ALA A 34 14.41 -12.52 6.15
N ASP A 35 15.40 -11.73 6.55
CA ASP A 35 15.47 -10.30 6.23
C ASP A 35 15.43 -10.03 4.72
N THR A 36 15.93 -10.95 3.91
CA THR A 36 15.96 -10.87 2.44
C THR A 36 14.68 -11.34 1.76
N ASP A 37 13.78 -11.98 2.49
CA ASP A 37 12.55 -12.55 1.97
C ASP A 37 11.46 -11.48 1.93
N VAL A 38 11.69 -10.43 1.14
CA VAL A 38 10.73 -9.35 0.91
C VAL A 38 9.92 -9.69 -0.35
N PRO A 39 8.58 -9.80 -0.30
CA PRO A 39 7.76 -9.93 -1.49
C PRO A 39 7.95 -8.71 -2.39
N VAL A 40 8.20 -8.96 -3.67
CA VAL A 40 8.35 -7.93 -4.70
C VAL A 40 7.35 -8.15 -5.84
N ARG A 41 6.96 -7.05 -6.48
CA ARG A 41 6.09 -7.10 -7.66
C ARG A 41 6.62 -8.10 -8.70
N GLY A 42 5.75 -8.96 -9.18
CA GLY A 42 6.06 -10.04 -10.11
C GLY A 42 6.28 -11.39 -9.43
N ASP A 43 6.43 -11.42 -8.10
CA ASP A 43 6.56 -12.68 -7.36
C ASP A 43 5.33 -13.56 -7.53
N THR A 44 5.58 -14.87 -7.50
CA THR A 44 4.50 -15.86 -7.52
C THR A 44 3.96 -16.07 -6.11
N LEU A 45 2.65 -15.92 -5.99
CA LEU A 45 1.89 -16.22 -4.79
C LEU A 45 1.27 -17.61 -4.93
N LEU A 46 1.30 -18.38 -3.84
CA LEU A 46 0.53 -19.60 -3.70
C LEU A 46 -0.78 -19.28 -2.99
N LEU A 47 -1.89 -19.73 -3.58
CA LEU A 47 -3.22 -19.57 -3.01
C LEU A 47 -3.70 -20.93 -2.49
N LEU A 48 -4.09 -21.00 -1.23
CA LEU A 48 -4.75 -22.16 -0.64
C LEU A 48 -6.18 -21.79 -0.28
N PHE A 49 -7.13 -22.27 -1.09
CA PHE A 49 -8.54 -21.98 -0.92
C PHE A 49 -9.12 -22.80 0.24
N PRO A 50 -10.18 -22.32 0.93
CA PRO A 50 -10.81 -23.01 2.06
C PRO A 50 -11.26 -24.44 1.75
N GLU A 51 -11.63 -24.70 0.50
CA GLU A 51 -12.04 -26.01 -0.02
C GLU A 51 -10.86 -26.98 -0.25
N GLY A 52 -9.63 -26.58 0.08
CA GLY A 52 -8.40 -27.34 -0.11
C GLY A 52 -7.82 -27.25 -1.53
N ARG A 53 -8.51 -26.57 -2.46
CA ARG A 53 -7.98 -26.27 -3.79
C ARG A 53 -6.74 -25.39 -3.67
N ARG A 54 -5.77 -25.61 -4.56
CA ARG A 54 -4.55 -24.79 -4.66
C ARG A 54 -4.56 -24.00 -5.95
N GLY A 55 -3.99 -22.80 -5.92
CA GLY A 55 -3.83 -21.92 -7.07
C GLY A 55 -2.52 -21.15 -7.03
N ARG A 56 -2.27 -20.41 -8.10
CA ARG A 56 -1.16 -19.48 -8.19
C ARG A 56 -1.65 -18.13 -8.71
N ALA A 57 -0.98 -17.08 -8.28
CA ALA A 57 -1.24 -15.72 -8.72
C ALA A 57 0.07 -14.92 -8.79
N ILE A 58 0.03 -13.77 -9.46
CA ILE A 58 1.17 -12.84 -9.51
C ILE A 58 0.90 -11.70 -8.53
N LEU A 59 1.91 -11.38 -7.71
CA LEU A 59 1.90 -10.21 -6.86
C LEU A 59 2.00 -8.95 -7.74
N ALA A 60 0.94 -8.16 -7.81
CA ALA A 60 0.93 -6.90 -8.55
C ALA A 60 1.50 -5.75 -7.72
N ASP A 61 1.20 -5.73 -6.43
CA ASP A 61 1.76 -4.73 -5.51
C ASP A 61 1.76 -5.23 -4.06
N PHE A 62 2.73 -4.76 -3.28
CA PHE A 62 2.81 -4.98 -1.85
C PHE A 62 3.48 -3.78 -1.19
N ALA A 63 2.66 -2.82 -0.76
CA ALA A 63 3.12 -1.52 -0.30
C ALA A 63 2.13 -0.89 0.69
N VAL A 64 2.62 0.13 1.40
CA VAL A 64 1.78 1.03 2.19
C VAL A 64 0.81 1.76 1.27
N GLU A 65 -0.47 1.75 1.61
CA GLU A 65 -1.45 2.61 0.96
C GLU A 65 -1.20 4.06 1.41
N ALA A 66 -0.82 4.91 0.45
CA ALA A 66 -0.62 6.33 0.68
C ALA A 66 -1.21 7.16 -0.47
N TRP A 67 -1.73 8.34 -0.14
CA TRP A 67 -2.16 9.34 -1.11
C TRP A 67 -1.43 10.66 -0.85
N ARG A 68 -1.31 11.47 -1.89
CA ARG A 68 -0.63 12.76 -1.84
C ARG A 68 -1.65 13.88 -1.93
N ASP A 69 -1.51 14.88 -1.07
CA ASP A 69 -2.17 16.18 -1.20
C ASP A 69 -1.12 17.29 -1.00
N GLY A 70 -0.96 18.14 -2.02
CA GLY A 70 0.17 19.07 -2.10
C GLY A 70 1.53 18.37 -2.03
N ASP A 71 2.35 18.74 -1.06
CA ASP A 71 3.65 18.11 -0.77
C ASP A 71 3.60 17.10 0.39
N THR A 72 2.39 16.81 0.89
CA THR A 72 2.17 15.92 2.02
C THR A 72 1.69 14.55 1.53
N TYR A 73 2.29 13.49 2.06
CA TYR A 73 1.78 12.13 1.90
C TYR A 73 0.99 11.73 3.14
N TYR A 74 -0.18 11.17 2.90
CA TYR A 74 -1.09 10.67 3.91
C TYR A 74 -1.12 9.15 3.82
N CYS A 75 -1.20 8.50 4.96
CA CYS A 75 -1.29 7.06 5.08
C CYS A 75 -2.33 6.70 6.15
N ARG A 76 -2.99 5.56 6.00
CA ARG A 76 -3.91 5.03 7.01
C ARG A 76 -3.20 4.31 8.15
N SER A 77 -2.05 3.67 7.89
CA SER A 77 -1.31 2.93 8.91
C SER A 77 -0.38 3.85 9.71
N SER A 78 -0.12 3.48 10.97
CA SER A 78 0.90 4.13 11.78
C SER A 78 2.30 3.81 11.24
N PRO A 79 3.25 4.76 11.18
CA PRO A 79 4.64 4.43 10.85
C PRO A 79 5.33 3.61 11.95
N ASP A 80 4.84 3.66 13.19
CA ASP A 80 5.31 2.78 14.27
C ASP A 80 4.87 1.32 14.06
N ASP A 81 3.80 1.10 13.29
CA ASP A 81 3.29 -0.23 12.94
C ASP A 81 2.71 -0.21 11.52
N PRO A 82 3.58 -0.18 10.48
CA PRO A 82 3.13 0.02 9.11
C PRO A 82 2.42 -1.22 8.58
N GLU A 83 1.30 -1.00 7.91
CA GLU A 83 0.49 -2.06 7.31
C GLU A 83 0.58 -1.96 5.79
N PHE A 84 0.92 -3.08 5.14
CA PHE A 84 0.98 -3.13 3.68
C PHE A 84 -0.27 -3.75 3.11
N THR A 85 -0.78 -3.14 2.05
CA THR A 85 -1.83 -3.72 1.23
C THR A 85 -1.22 -4.67 0.22
N LEU A 86 -1.86 -5.83 0.02
CA LEU A 86 -1.47 -6.82 -0.98
C LEU A 86 -2.43 -6.73 -2.16
N VAL A 87 -1.88 -6.60 -3.37
CA VAL A 87 -2.67 -6.57 -4.61
C VAL A 87 -2.26 -7.74 -5.50
N ILE A 88 -3.24 -8.55 -5.87
CA ILE A 88 -3.08 -9.64 -6.83
C ILE A 88 -3.33 -9.13 -8.25
N GLY A 89 -2.38 -9.37 -9.15
CA GLY A 89 -2.53 -9.10 -10.58
C GLY A 89 -3.43 -10.14 -11.22
N THR A 90 -4.69 -9.79 -11.44
CA THR A 90 -5.68 -10.69 -12.05
C THR A 90 -6.80 -9.92 -12.74
N GLU A 91 -7.34 -10.49 -13.80
CA GLU A 91 -8.58 -10.00 -14.44
C GLU A 91 -9.83 -10.50 -13.71
N ARG A 92 -9.68 -11.44 -12.78
CA ARG A 92 -10.74 -12.05 -11.97
C ARG A 92 -11.31 -11.08 -10.94
N GLY A 93 -12.54 -11.34 -10.51
CA GLY A 93 -13.23 -10.53 -9.51
C GLY A 93 -13.01 -11.02 -8.07
N PRO A 94 -13.47 -10.25 -7.06
CA PRO A 94 -13.42 -10.66 -5.65
C PRO A 94 -14.06 -12.02 -5.36
N GLU A 95 -15.07 -12.42 -6.13
CA GLU A 95 -15.75 -13.71 -6.05
C GLU A 95 -14.81 -14.91 -6.25
N ASP A 96 -13.70 -14.71 -6.96
CA ASP A 96 -12.70 -15.75 -7.22
C ASP A 96 -11.65 -15.88 -6.11
N LEU A 97 -11.71 -15.02 -5.09
CA LEU A 97 -10.85 -15.03 -3.91
C LEU A 97 -11.70 -15.01 -2.62
N PRO A 98 -12.35 -16.15 -2.28
CA PRO A 98 -13.24 -16.22 -1.14
C PRO A 98 -12.51 -15.99 0.19
N PRO A 99 -13.20 -15.43 1.20
CA PRO A 99 -12.69 -15.37 2.57
C PRO A 99 -12.25 -16.74 3.09
N GLY A 100 -11.19 -16.76 3.89
CA GLY A 100 -10.48 -17.94 4.36
C GLY A 100 -9.39 -18.44 3.42
N THR A 101 -9.25 -17.88 2.22
CA THR A 101 -8.11 -18.20 1.35
C THR A 101 -6.80 -17.77 2.01
N GLU A 102 -5.83 -18.67 2.11
CA GLU A 102 -4.50 -18.33 2.60
C GLU A 102 -3.59 -17.96 1.42
N ILE A 103 -2.83 -16.89 1.60
CA ILE A 103 -1.86 -16.40 0.61
C ILE A 103 -0.46 -16.58 1.18
N TRP A 104 0.37 -17.26 0.40
CA TRP A 104 1.75 -17.60 0.74
C TRP A 104 2.69 -17.11 -0.35
N LEU A 105 3.92 -16.73 0.02
CA LEU A 105 4.97 -16.50 -0.99
C LEU A 105 5.54 -17.84 -1.45
N ASP A 106 5.66 -18.05 -2.77
CA ASP A 106 6.37 -19.21 -3.32
C ASP A 106 7.88 -19.06 -3.08
N ASP A 107 8.49 -20.03 -2.41
CA ASP A 107 9.94 -20.10 -2.18
C ASP A 107 10.77 -20.11 -3.46
N ALA A 108 10.19 -20.63 -4.54
CA ALA A 108 10.86 -20.71 -5.84
C ALA A 108 10.67 -19.44 -6.66
N ALA A 109 9.84 -18.49 -6.18
CA ALA A 109 9.83 -17.16 -6.78
C ALA A 109 11.24 -16.59 -6.64
N PRO A 110 11.82 -16.01 -7.69
CA PRO A 110 13.12 -15.39 -7.58
C PRO A 110 12.95 -14.21 -6.63
N THR A 111 13.22 -14.40 -5.34
CA THR A 111 13.25 -13.31 -4.37
C THR A 111 14.40 -12.41 -4.79
N GLY A 112 14.08 -11.49 -5.70
CA GLY A 112 14.87 -10.32 -6.02
C GLY A 112 14.92 -9.36 -4.84
N GLY A 113 14.67 -9.81 -3.60
CA GLY A 113 14.72 -9.04 -2.35
C GLY A 113 16.06 -8.34 -2.11
N VAL A 114 17.09 -8.69 -2.87
CA VAL A 114 18.31 -7.86 -3.03
C VAL A 114 17.99 -6.41 -3.45
N ARG A 115 16.90 -6.19 -4.21
CA ARG A 115 16.50 -4.88 -4.72
C ARG A 115 15.87 -3.96 -3.66
N SER A 116 15.30 -4.51 -2.60
CA SER A 116 14.72 -3.71 -1.51
C SER A 116 15.71 -3.44 -0.37
N GLY A 117 16.82 -4.19 -0.31
CA GLY A 117 17.79 -4.11 0.78
C GLY A 117 17.30 -4.73 2.10
N GLY A 118 16.23 -5.53 2.04
CA GLY A 118 15.71 -6.32 3.16
C GLY A 118 14.71 -5.59 4.06
N TRP A 119 14.03 -6.36 4.90
CA TRP A 119 13.02 -5.86 5.84
C TRP A 119 13.55 -4.82 6.80
N ARG A 120 14.77 -4.99 7.33
CA ARG A 120 15.41 -4.01 8.21
C ARG A 120 15.51 -2.63 7.58
N ARG A 121 15.91 -2.55 6.30
CA ARG A 121 16.01 -1.28 5.58
C ARG A 121 14.63 -0.67 5.35
N ILE A 122 13.65 -1.47 4.94
CA ILE A 122 12.27 -1.02 4.73
C ILE A 122 11.67 -0.46 6.01
N ILE A 123 11.83 -1.17 7.14
CA ILE A 123 11.29 -0.73 8.43
C ILE A 123 11.97 0.56 8.90
N ALA A 124 13.31 0.65 8.79
CA ALA A 124 14.05 1.87 9.16
C ALA A 124 13.60 3.10 8.35
N GLN A 125 13.21 2.92 7.08
CA GLN A 125 12.67 4.02 6.27
C GLN A 125 11.41 4.63 6.86
N PHE A 126 10.57 3.86 7.57
CA PHE A 126 9.37 4.41 8.22
C PHE A 126 9.70 5.13 9.53
N GLU A 127 10.70 4.65 10.27
CA GLU A 127 11.12 5.23 11.55
C GLU A 127 11.76 6.61 11.39
N ASP A 128 12.44 6.85 10.26
CA ASP A 128 13.12 8.12 9.97
C ASP A 128 12.24 9.18 9.30
N LEU A 129 10.99 8.86 8.93
CA LEU A 129 10.12 9.80 8.22
C LEU A 129 9.47 10.81 9.19
N PRO A 130 9.48 12.12 8.88
CA PRO A 130 8.68 13.08 9.64
C PRO A 130 7.19 12.79 9.40
N TRP A 131 6.45 12.53 10.47
CA TRP A 131 5.02 12.22 10.40
C TRP A 131 4.25 12.88 11.53
N VAL A 132 2.94 13.09 11.31
CA VAL A 132 2.02 13.64 12.31
C VAL A 132 0.73 12.83 12.25
N ARG A 133 0.20 12.45 13.41
CA ARG A 133 -1.12 11.82 13.51
C ARG A 133 -2.20 12.87 13.21
N VAL A 134 -3.05 12.58 12.24
CA VAL A 134 -4.23 13.39 11.92
C VAL A 134 -5.48 12.61 12.30
N ASP A 135 -6.28 13.14 13.23
CA ASP A 135 -7.54 12.51 13.60
C ASP A 135 -8.59 12.79 12.50
N PRO A 136 -9.31 11.76 12.01
CA PRO A 136 -10.34 11.92 10.98
C PRO A 136 -11.52 12.69 11.57
N GLY A 137 -11.52 14.02 11.40
CA GLY A 137 -12.54 14.93 11.92
C GLY A 137 -11.99 16.21 12.56
N ALA A 138 -10.70 16.24 12.90
CA ALA A 138 -10.01 17.50 13.14
C ALA A 138 -9.80 18.14 11.77
N ALA A 139 -10.69 19.07 11.39
CA ALA A 139 -10.47 19.89 10.21
C ALA A 139 -9.05 20.47 10.28
N PRO A 140 -8.26 20.46 9.19
CA PRO A 140 -7.04 21.26 9.18
C PRO A 140 -7.48 22.68 9.49
N GLU A 141 -7.01 23.24 10.60
CA GLU A 141 -7.23 24.65 10.90
C GLU A 141 -6.88 25.43 9.65
N THR A 142 -7.90 26.12 9.13
CA THR A 142 -7.82 26.98 7.96
C THR A 142 -6.53 27.78 8.01
N MET A 143 -5.55 27.38 7.21
CA MET A 143 -4.40 28.22 6.91
C MET A 143 -4.98 29.54 6.39
N PRO A 144 -4.54 30.70 6.91
CA PRO A 144 -5.16 31.97 6.57
C PRO A 144 -5.06 32.17 5.06
N SER A 145 -6.23 32.24 4.41
CA SER A 145 -6.35 32.67 3.02
C SER A 145 -5.64 34.00 2.88
N HIS A 146 -4.43 33.98 2.31
CA HIS A 146 -3.84 35.18 1.75
C HIS A 146 -4.76 35.65 0.63
N SER A 147 -5.68 36.53 0.99
CA SER A 147 -6.46 37.33 0.05
C SER A 147 -5.48 38.24 -0.68
N SER A 148 -4.84 37.74 -1.74
CA SER A 148 -4.32 38.62 -2.79
C SER A 148 -5.53 39.14 -3.55
N SER A 149 -6.05 40.28 -3.09
CA SER A 149 -6.88 41.14 -3.95
C SER A 149 -6.01 41.61 -5.11
N VAL A 150 -6.10 40.90 -6.23
CA VAL A 150 -5.70 41.45 -7.52
C VAL A 150 -6.89 42.28 -7.99
N GLU A 151 -6.79 43.60 -7.84
CA GLU A 151 -7.72 44.53 -8.50
C GLU A 151 -7.63 44.34 -10.02
N PRO A 152 -8.75 44.14 -10.74
CA PRO A 152 -8.74 44.23 -12.19
C PRO A 152 -8.63 45.70 -12.60
N SER A 153 -7.46 46.10 -13.10
CA SER A 153 -7.27 47.37 -13.81
C SER A 153 -8.19 47.41 -15.04
N ARG A 154 -9.24 48.23 -14.96
CA ARG A 154 -10.13 48.53 -16.08
C ARG A 154 -9.61 49.72 -16.90
N ASP A 155 -9.46 49.42 -18.18
CA ASP A 155 -9.75 50.25 -19.34
C ASP A 155 -9.08 51.62 -19.55
N THR A 156 -8.14 51.61 -20.49
CA THR A 156 -8.22 52.24 -21.82
C THR A 156 -8.85 53.65 -21.91
N ARG A 157 -8.01 54.67 -22.12
CA ARG A 157 -8.34 55.85 -22.94
C ARG A 157 -7.19 56.16 -23.90
N PHE A 158 -7.46 56.08 -25.19
CA PHE A 158 -6.69 56.74 -26.24
C PHE A 158 -7.30 58.13 -26.47
N PRO A 159 -6.50 59.19 -26.65
CA PRO A 159 -6.95 60.42 -27.29
C PRO A 159 -6.71 60.36 -28.81
N GLU A 160 -7.60 61.03 -29.56
CA GLU A 160 -7.48 61.35 -30.99
C GLU A 160 -6.31 62.30 -31.28
#